data_AF-A0A2G8S460-F1
#
_entry.id   AF-A0A2G8S460-F1
#
_cell.length_a   1.000
_cell.length_b   1.000
_cell.length_c   1.000
_cell.angle_alpha   90.00
_cell.angle_beta   90.00
_cell.angle_gamma   90.00
#
_symmetry.space_group_name_H-M   'P 1'
#
loop_
_entity.id
_entity.type
_entity.pdbx_description
1 polymer ?
#
loop_
_entity_poly.entity_id
_entity_poly.type
_entity_poly.pdbx_seq_one_letter_code
_entity_poly.pdbx_strand_id
1 'polypeptide(L)'
;MPALRSITICTRQQAVHGLSWGTVKMILSIPQIREVSIIGLLLSPSKLPDDDYRLDSLSPITAFHYEVFSHRFDGMNTRQNYPFPSELELLQLVLSRIHTSLERLVLSVEPALLLAMSQWSWPSLRELRLRGERKSRPPVPYITLLSAMPNLRTLALELTLVSAGCKHAGPLWPPGSRMLFPCRDLSHLSVAHPHPADELYQRLPSTIRALSLCCRPHKSEKAWNRRRMVYSVHVYEYPVLTPAEMLGILRSCRLPHLTRLEIEYQGDEEELGLLRSLAMMFPQLAWLQVHRYRDEGPESMSVVADDDELDFVGAIGRALSNLLGLRTFCGYLDLPHQPMILDLGPPYYDAVQIAEYTKTLYRVARTLAGTVPSLEMVYLWRPRTTGQIEWAPFEVVRGDNAPEGEFEIRCPVDVKEDGGPLYPVVPVPIWYNVDP
;
A
#
# COMPACT_ATOMS: atom_id res chain seq x y z
N MET A 1 18.78 30.77 -2.45
CA MET A 1 17.83 29.78 -2.99
C MET A 1 16.40 30.07 -2.50
N PRO A 2 15.68 31.07 -3.05
CA PRO A 2 14.39 31.53 -2.51
C PRO A 2 13.15 30.69 -2.88
N ALA A 3 13.34 29.48 -3.43
CA ALA A 3 12.24 28.61 -3.88
C ALA A 3 12.27 27.20 -3.28
N LEU A 4 13.23 26.87 -2.41
CA LEU A 4 13.35 25.53 -1.86
C LEU A 4 12.30 25.31 -0.76
N ARG A 5 11.26 24.53 -1.08
CA ARG A 5 10.12 24.24 -0.17
C ARG A 5 10.11 22.82 0.38
N SER A 6 10.79 21.90 -0.28
CA SER A 6 10.84 20.48 0.08
C SER A 6 12.27 19.99 0.08
N ILE A 7 12.61 19.17 1.07
CA ILE A 7 13.86 18.43 1.14
C ILE A 7 13.54 16.96 1.34
N THR A 8 14.05 16.11 0.45
CA THR A 8 14.01 14.65 0.60
C THR A 8 15.42 14.13 0.69
N ILE A 9 15.72 13.42 1.77
CA ILE A 9 16.94 12.66 1.93
C ILE A 9 16.55 11.19 2.01
N CYS A 10 16.94 10.42 1.00
CA CYS A 10 16.67 9.01 0.95
C CYS A 10 17.95 8.21 0.74
N THR A 11 18.00 7.03 1.32
CA THR A 11 19.02 6.04 1.00
C THR A 11 18.36 4.70 0.74
N ARG A 12 18.90 4.00 -0.27
CA ARG A 12 18.53 2.62 -0.59
C ARG A 12 19.63 1.65 -0.19
N GLN A 13 20.74 2.18 0.34
CA GLN A 13 21.83 1.34 0.79
C GLN A 13 21.37 0.54 2.01
N GLN A 14 21.70 -0.75 2.00
CA GLN A 14 21.43 -1.69 3.10
C GLN A 14 22.31 -1.42 4.33
N ALA A 15 22.99 -0.28 4.39
CA ALA A 15 23.76 0.17 5.54
C ALA A 15 22.84 0.85 6.57
N VAL A 16 23.04 0.53 7.85
CA VAL A 16 22.44 1.26 8.96
C VAL A 16 23.24 2.54 9.17
N HIS A 17 22.73 3.65 8.65
CA HIS A 17 23.32 4.99 8.81
C HIS A 17 22.22 6.00 9.12
N GLY A 18 22.62 7.11 9.72
CA GLY A 18 21.70 8.16 10.13
C GLY A 18 22.25 9.55 9.86
N LEU A 19 21.34 10.52 9.90
CA LEU A 19 21.67 11.94 9.84
C LEU A 19 22.15 12.40 11.21
N SER A 20 23.23 13.17 11.26
CA SER A 20 23.61 13.84 12.51
C SER A 20 22.54 14.86 12.92
N TRP A 21 22.41 15.12 14.22
CA TRP A 21 21.50 16.13 14.73
C TRP A 21 21.76 17.51 14.11
N GLY A 22 23.02 17.92 13.96
CA GLY A 22 23.40 19.16 13.29
C GLY A 22 22.84 19.27 11.86
N THR A 23 22.82 18.15 11.11
CA THR A 23 22.23 18.11 9.75
C THR A 23 20.71 18.28 9.80
N VAL A 24 20.03 17.58 10.71
CA VAL A 24 18.58 17.68 10.89
C VAL A 24 18.20 19.11 11.30
N LYS A 25 18.89 19.68 12.29
CA LYS A 25 18.70 21.06 12.76
C LYS A 25 18.87 22.06 11.62
N MET A 26 19.94 21.93 10.82
CA MET A 26 20.16 22.78 9.65
C MET A 26 18.98 22.76 8.69
N ILE A 27 18.49 21.58 8.31
CA ILE A 27 17.35 21.40 7.39
C ILE A 27 16.09 22.07 7.95
N LEU A 28 15.79 21.79 9.21
CA LEU A 28 14.57 22.26 9.88
C LEU A 28 14.59 23.77 10.14
N SER A 29 15.77 24.38 10.27
CA SER A 29 15.94 25.83 10.45
C SER A 29 15.81 26.64 9.16
N ILE A 30 15.70 26.03 7.98
CA ILE A 30 15.52 26.75 6.71
C ILE A 30 14.10 27.35 6.67
N PRO A 31 13.93 28.70 6.68
CA PRO A 31 12.62 29.36 6.85
C PRO A 31 11.54 29.01 5.81
N GLN A 32 11.99 28.63 4.61
CA GLN A 32 11.14 28.37 3.44
C GLN A 32 10.70 26.92 3.33
N ILE A 33 11.34 26.01 4.07
CA ILE A 33 11.00 24.59 4.05
C ILE A 33 9.62 24.39 4.67
N ARG A 34 8.84 23.57 3.99
CA ARG A 34 7.48 23.15 4.39
C ARG A 34 7.37 21.63 4.41
N GLU A 35 8.20 20.95 3.64
CA GLU A 35 8.17 19.49 3.52
C GLU A 35 9.54 18.90 3.78
N VAL A 36 9.60 17.91 4.66
CA VAL A 36 10.83 17.19 5.00
C VAL A 36 10.57 15.70 4.94
N SER A 37 11.39 15.00 4.15
CA SER A 37 11.36 13.54 4.04
C SER A 37 12.72 12.95 4.36
N ILE A 38 12.77 12.03 5.32
CA ILE A 38 13.95 11.26 5.71
C ILE A 38 13.56 9.79 5.56
N ILE A 39 14.04 9.15 4.50
CA ILE A 39 13.59 7.81 4.08
C ILE A 39 14.78 6.86 4.04
N GLY A 40 14.69 5.75 4.76
CA GLY A 40 15.79 4.82 4.92
C GLY A 40 16.95 5.41 5.72
N LEU A 41 16.80 6.50 6.45
CA LEU A 41 17.87 7.02 7.30
C LEU A 41 17.41 7.07 8.74
N LEU A 42 18.32 6.84 9.68
CA LEU A 42 18.03 7.04 11.10
C LEU A 42 18.13 8.52 11.46
N LEU A 43 17.22 9.00 12.29
CA LEU A 43 17.27 10.35 12.83
C LEU A 43 18.22 10.37 14.03
N SER A 44 19.49 10.72 13.79
CA SER A 44 20.58 10.79 14.78
C SER A 44 20.62 9.61 15.75
N PRO A 45 21.02 8.41 15.28
CA PRO A 45 21.02 7.18 16.07
C PRO A 45 22.07 7.15 17.18
N SER A 46 22.92 8.17 17.29
CA SER A 46 23.87 8.34 18.37
C SER A 46 23.91 9.80 18.76
N LYS A 47 23.92 10.06 20.07
CA LYS A 47 24.10 11.39 20.63
C LYS A 47 25.60 11.71 20.66
N LEU A 48 26.00 12.76 19.96
CA LEU A 48 27.38 13.25 20.00
C LEU A 48 27.58 14.18 21.21
N PRO A 49 28.81 14.31 21.75
CA PRO A 49 29.07 15.15 22.92
C PRO A 49 28.62 16.61 22.78
N ASP A 50 28.65 17.15 21.56
CA ASP A 50 28.30 18.54 21.24
C ASP A 50 26.81 18.73 20.89
N ASP A 51 25.98 17.68 20.97
CA ASP A 51 24.56 17.78 20.62
C ASP A 51 23.76 18.48 21.73
N ASP A 52 23.34 19.72 21.45
CA ASP A 52 22.56 20.55 22.38
C ASP A 52 21.07 20.16 22.48
N TYR A 53 20.55 19.40 21.51
CA TYR A 53 19.13 19.05 21.35
C TYR A 53 18.19 20.27 21.52
N ARG A 54 18.59 21.43 21.00
CA ARG A 54 17.76 22.66 20.99
C ARG A 54 17.24 22.96 19.60
N LEU A 55 15.97 23.36 19.55
CA LEU A 55 15.28 23.85 18.36
C LEU A 55 14.67 25.22 18.68
N ASP A 56 15.42 26.28 18.41
CA ASP A 56 15.04 27.65 18.78
C ASP A 56 14.03 28.28 17.81
N SER A 57 14.11 27.90 16.52
CA SER A 57 13.14 28.31 15.50
C SER A 57 12.90 27.19 14.52
N LEU A 58 11.63 27.03 14.15
CA LEU A 58 11.19 26.06 13.16
C LEU A 58 10.26 26.75 12.18
N SER A 59 10.49 26.48 10.91
CA SER A 59 9.50 26.77 9.88
C SER A 59 8.21 26.02 10.18
N PRO A 60 7.03 26.57 9.83
CA PRO A 60 5.78 25.83 9.92
C PRO A 60 5.78 24.71 8.88
N ILE A 61 6.36 23.57 9.25
CA ILE A 61 6.41 22.37 8.44
C ILE A 61 4.98 21.84 8.31
N THR A 62 4.54 21.63 7.08
CA THR A 62 3.22 21.12 6.73
C THR A 62 3.26 19.64 6.35
N ALA A 63 4.42 19.11 5.94
CA ALA A 63 4.58 17.68 5.68
C ALA A 63 5.88 17.14 6.29
N PHE A 64 5.76 16.05 7.05
CA PHE A 64 6.89 15.34 7.62
C PHE A 64 6.78 13.84 7.32
N HIS A 65 7.80 13.29 6.67
CA HIS A 65 7.90 11.87 6.35
C HIS A 65 9.19 11.33 6.96
N TYR A 66 9.05 10.50 7.98
CA TYR A 66 10.16 9.76 8.56
C TYR A 66 9.89 8.27 8.46
N GLU A 67 10.68 7.58 7.65
CA GLU A 67 10.49 6.16 7.39
C GLU A 67 11.82 5.43 7.42
N VAL A 68 11.86 4.38 8.22
CA VAL A 68 13.00 3.49 8.37
C VAL A 68 12.57 2.12 7.88
N PHE A 69 13.33 1.56 6.94
CA PHE A 69 13.01 0.23 6.44
C PHE A 69 13.34 -0.85 7.48
N SER A 70 12.29 -1.52 7.99
CA SER A 70 12.36 -2.54 9.04
C SER A 70 13.31 -3.70 8.71
N HIS A 71 13.39 -4.08 7.43
CA HIS A 71 14.26 -5.18 6.97
C HIS A 71 15.76 -4.99 7.27
N ARG A 72 16.21 -3.76 7.55
CA ARG A 72 17.64 -3.48 7.79
C ARG A 72 18.16 -3.89 9.16
N PHE A 73 17.29 -4.03 10.16
CA PHE A 73 17.75 -4.28 11.52
C PHE A 73 18.01 -5.75 11.84
N ASP A 74 17.55 -6.66 10.98
CA ASP A 74 17.70 -8.10 11.19
C ASP A 74 19.08 -8.62 10.77
N GLY A 75 19.61 -8.15 9.63
CA GLY A 75 20.90 -8.62 9.11
C GLY A 75 22.09 -8.31 10.01
N MET A 76 21.93 -7.38 10.97
CA MET A 76 22.99 -6.96 11.89
C MET A 76 22.72 -7.32 13.36
N ASN A 77 21.71 -8.14 13.68
CA ASN A 77 21.25 -8.40 15.07
C ASN A 77 20.88 -7.13 15.86
N THR A 78 20.71 -5.99 15.19
CA THR A 78 20.38 -4.70 15.81
C THR A 78 18.90 -4.54 16.11
N ARG A 79 18.04 -5.48 15.65
CA ARG A 79 16.58 -5.44 15.82
C ARG A 79 16.17 -5.26 17.29
N GLN A 80 16.84 -5.94 18.21
CA GLN A 80 16.52 -5.85 19.63
C GLN A 80 16.80 -4.47 20.24
N ASN A 81 17.68 -3.70 19.60
CA ASN A 81 18.11 -2.38 20.08
C ASN A 81 17.39 -1.22 19.36
N TYR A 82 16.50 -1.52 18.40
CA TYR A 82 15.73 -0.53 17.65
C TYR A 82 14.31 -0.39 18.22
N PRO A 83 13.74 0.83 18.34
CA PRO A 83 14.31 2.15 18.03
C PRO A 83 15.41 2.60 19.00
N PHE A 84 16.36 3.42 18.53
CA PHE A 84 17.43 3.93 19.39
C PHE A 84 16.92 5.05 20.32
N PRO A 85 17.38 5.14 21.57
CA PRO A 85 16.90 6.17 22.50
C PRO A 85 17.07 7.61 21.99
N SER A 86 18.21 7.93 21.37
CA SER A 86 18.48 9.25 20.82
C SER A 86 17.55 9.61 19.66
N GLU A 87 17.19 8.63 18.84
CA GLU A 87 16.24 8.78 17.73
C GLU A 87 14.84 9.09 18.26
N LEU A 88 14.40 8.37 19.31
CA LEU A 88 13.11 8.62 19.96
C LEU A 88 13.04 10.03 20.56
N GLU A 89 14.07 10.43 21.32
CA GLU A 89 14.15 11.75 21.94
C GLU A 89 14.06 12.88 20.91
N LEU A 90 14.79 12.73 19.79
CA LEU A 90 14.81 13.75 18.75
C LEU A 90 13.54 13.76 17.91
N LEU A 91 12.98 12.60 17.59
CA LEU A 91 11.69 12.53 16.91
C LEU A 91 10.60 13.17 17.79
N GLN A 92 10.64 12.95 19.10
CA GLN A 92 9.74 13.60 20.06
C GLN A 92 9.93 15.11 20.03
N LEU A 93 11.18 15.58 20.11
CA LEU A 93 11.51 16.99 20.09
C LEU A 93 10.98 17.64 18.81
N VAL A 94 11.24 17.06 17.64
CA VAL A 94 10.78 17.58 16.34
C VAL A 94 9.25 17.62 16.28
N LEU A 95 8.57 16.49 16.51
CA LEU A 95 7.11 16.41 16.41
C LEU A 95 6.40 17.33 17.40
N SER A 96 6.91 17.45 18.64
CA SER A 96 6.35 18.35 19.66
C SER A 96 6.35 19.83 19.26
N ARG A 97 7.13 20.21 18.24
CA ARG A 97 7.22 21.58 17.75
C ARG A 97 6.42 21.83 16.47
N ILE A 98 6.16 20.80 15.68
CA ILE A 98 5.51 20.94 14.36
C ILE A 98 4.08 20.36 14.32
N HIS A 99 3.62 19.66 15.36
CA HIS A 99 2.33 18.97 15.35
C HIS A 99 1.11 19.88 15.05
N THR A 100 1.18 21.18 15.36
CA THR A 100 0.08 22.13 15.10
C THR A 100 0.02 22.61 13.65
N SER A 101 1.15 22.63 12.94
CA SER A 101 1.23 23.05 11.54
C SER A 101 1.19 21.90 10.55
N LEU A 102 1.44 20.67 11.00
CA LEU A 102 1.47 19.50 10.13
C LEU A 102 0.10 19.21 9.51
N GLU A 103 0.09 19.07 8.19
CA GLU A 103 -1.04 18.59 7.38
C GLU A 103 -0.86 17.13 6.95
N ARG A 104 0.39 16.69 6.72
CA ARG A 104 0.73 15.32 6.31
C ARG A 104 1.83 14.73 7.20
N LEU A 105 1.58 13.53 7.73
CA LEU A 105 2.54 12.80 8.56
C LEU A 105 2.66 11.35 8.09
N VAL A 106 3.88 10.95 7.74
CA VAL A 106 4.22 9.55 7.43
C VAL A 106 5.31 9.12 8.43
N LEU A 107 5.03 8.07 9.21
CA LEU A 107 5.96 7.57 10.22
C LEU A 107 6.12 6.05 10.14
N SER A 108 7.35 5.58 10.37
CA SER A 108 7.58 4.21 10.85
C SER A 108 6.99 4.04 12.25
N VAL A 109 6.27 2.94 12.48
CA VAL A 109 5.52 2.65 13.71
C VAL A 109 6.42 2.22 14.86
N GLU A 110 7.61 1.71 14.55
CA GLU A 110 8.60 1.27 15.51
C GLU A 110 9.09 2.43 16.38
N PRO A 111 9.58 3.56 15.83
CA PRO A 111 9.92 4.78 16.58
C PRO A 111 8.73 5.70 16.84
N ALA A 112 7.53 5.43 16.30
CA ALA A 112 6.38 6.29 16.49
C ALA A 112 5.97 6.40 17.96
N LEU A 113 5.80 7.64 18.41
CA LEU A 113 5.50 7.99 19.80
C LEU A 113 3.99 7.95 20.05
N LEU A 114 3.35 6.80 19.79
CA LEU A 114 1.89 6.68 19.73
C LEU A 114 1.17 7.26 20.95
N LEU A 115 1.71 7.05 22.16
CA LEU A 115 1.15 7.63 23.39
C LEU A 115 1.21 9.16 23.38
N ALA A 116 2.36 9.76 23.10
CA ALA A 116 2.51 11.21 23.05
C ALA A 116 1.67 11.83 21.92
N MET A 117 1.65 11.19 20.75
CA MET A 117 0.83 11.61 19.62
C MET A 117 -0.67 11.61 19.96
N SER A 118 -1.14 10.68 20.80
CA SER A 118 -2.54 10.67 21.27
C SER A 118 -2.91 11.82 22.21
N GLN A 119 -1.90 12.47 22.81
CA GLN A 119 -2.08 13.55 23.79
C GLN A 119 -1.93 14.94 23.15
N TRP A 120 -1.21 15.06 22.04
CA TRP A 120 -1.05 16.32 21.31
C TRP A 120 -2.26 16.61 20.43
N SER A 121 -2.66 17.87 20.33
CA SER A 121 -3.68 18.29 19.37
C SER A 121 -3.09 18.42 17.97
N TRP A 122 -3.73 17.81 16.96
CA TRP A 122 -3.33 17.87 15.56
C TRP A 122 -4.37 18.64 14.73
N PRO A 123 -4.50 19.97 14.94
CA PRO A 123 -5.58 20.75 14.36
C PRO A 123 -5.53 20.80 12.84
N SER A 124 -4.35 20.70 12.22
CA SER A 124 -4.18 20.86 10.78
C SER A 124 -4.01 19.51 10.05
N LEU A 125 -3.87 18.40 10.78
CA LEU A 125 -3.48 17.13 10.19
C LEU A 125 -4.62 16.52 9.38
N ARG A 126 -4.35 16.29 8.10
CA ARG A 126 -5.28 15.74 7.10
C ARG A 126 -4.89 14.35 6.64
N GLU A 127 -3.61 13.99 6.75
CA GLU A 127 -3.10 12.69 6.34
C GLU A 127 -2.16 12.11 7.39
N LEU A 128 -2.48 10.88 7.83
CA LEU A 128 -1.62 10.07 8.68
C LEU A 128 -1.36 8.72 8.00
N ARG A 129 -0.08 8.38 7.84
CA ARG A 129 0.35 7.05 7.43
C ARG A 129 1.31 6.46 8.45
N LEU A 130 1.00 5.28 8.95
CA LEU A 130 1.88 4.50 9.82
C LEU A 130 2.32 3.25 9.08
N ARG A 131 3.64 3.03 9.01
CA ARG A 131 4.30 1.95 8.26
C ARG A 131 5.20 1.14 9.17
N GLY A 132 5.43 -0.13 8.86
CA GLY A 132 6.38 -0.96 9.61
C GLY A 132 5.70 -2.06 10.41
N GLU A 133 6.41 -2.66 11.37
CA GLU A 133 5.96 -3.88 12.04
C GLU A 133 4.77 -3.65 12.99
N ARG A 134 3.73 -4.47 12.83
CA ARG A 134 2.59 -4.49 13.74
C ARG A 134 3.01 -4.97 15.12
N LYS A 135 2.74 -4.16 16.15
CA LYS A 135 2.93 -4.55 17.55
C LYS A 135 1.66 -5.26 18.05
N SER A 136 1.81 -6.44 18.64
CA SER A 136 0.69 -7.21 19.24
C SER A 136 -0.01 -6.44 20.37
N ARG A 137 0.73 -5.58 21.09
CA ARG A 137 0.23 -4.72 22.15
C ARG A 137 0.86 -3.33 22.00
N PRO A 138 0.29 -2.45 21.17
CA PRO A 138 0.78 -1.08 21.08
C PRO A 138 0.50 -0.34 22.40
N PRO A 139 1.29 0.69 22.77
CA PRO A 139 1.10 1.46 24.01
C PRO A 139 -0.30 2.07 24.14
N VAL A 140 -0.91 2.41 22.99
CA VAL A 140 -2.30 2.81 22.84
C VAL A 140 -2.86 2.17 21.56
N PRO A 141 -4.15 1.82 21.49
CA PRO A 141 -4.74 1.32 20.24
C PRO A 141 -4.61 2.36 19.11
N TYR A 142 -4.27 1.95 17.88
CA TYR A 142 -4.04 2.89 16.78
C TYR A 142 -5.22 3.84 16.51
N ILE A 143 -6.45 3.36 16.71
CA ILE A 143 -7.66 4.15 16.50
C ILE A 143 -7.81 5.28 17.52
N THR A 144 -7.22 5.19 18.72
CA THR A 144 -7.32 6.27 19.72
C THR A 144 -6.57 7.53 19.30
N LEU A 145 -5.60 7.42 18.38
CA LEU A 145 -4.90 8.57 17.80
C LEU A 145 -5.86 9.53 17.09
N LEU A 146 -6.93 8.98 16.50
CA LEU A 146 -7.85 9.72 15.65
C LEU A 146 -8.63 10.79 16.42
N SER A 147 -8.85 10.59 17.73
CA SER A 147 -9.52 11.57 18.60
C SER A 147 -8.76 12.91 18.69
N ALA A 148 -7.45 12.89 18.43
CA ALA A 148 -6.61 14.07 18.45
C ALA A 148 -6.50 14.77 17.08
N MET A 149 -7.12 14.20 16.03
CA MET A 149 -6.94 14.56 14.62
C MET A 149 -8.31 14.83 13.96
N PRO A 150 -9.02 15.90 14.34
CA PRO A 150 -10.41 16.12 13.92
C PRO A 150 -10.58 16.33 12.40
N ASN A 151 -9.54 16.85 11.74
CA ASN A 151 -9.56 17.18 10.30
C ASN A 151 -8.94 16.08 9.41
N LEU A 152 -8.76 14.87 9.95
CA LEU A 152 -8.14 13.77 9.22
C LEU A 152 -9.02 13.31 8.05
N ARG A 153 -8.43 13.28 6.85
CA ARG A 153 -9.06 12.88 5.59
C ARG A 153 -8.50 11.57 5.04
N THR A 154 -7.26 11.25 5.37
CA THR A 154 -6.56 10.04 4.92
C THR A 154 -5.91 9.35 6.10
N LEU A 155 -6.25 8.07 6.29
CA LEU A 155 -5.61 7.19 7.26
C LEU A 155 -5.06 5.95 6.56
N ALA A 156 -3.75 5.71 6.65
CA ALA A 156 -3.13 4.48 6.18
C ALA A 156 -2.40 3.77 7.32
N LEU A 157 -2.84 2.56 7.65
CA LEU A 157 -2.21 1.67 8.61
C LEU A 157 -1.56 0.52 7.83
N GLU A 158 -0.38 0.78 7.29
CA GLU A 158 0.43 -0.15 6.48
C GLU A 158 1.34 -0.98 7.39
N LEU A 159 0.72 -1.69 8.33
CA LEU A 159 1.40 -2.44 9.39
C LEU A 159 1.71 -3.86 8.92
N THR A 160 2.99 -4.24 8.80
CA THR A 160 3.42 -5.56 8.36
C THR A 160 3.38 -6.59 9.48
N LEU A 161 3.03 -7.83 9.16
CA LEU A 161 3.11 -8.97 10.10
C LEU A 161 4.43 -9.72 9.90
N VAL A 162 5.15 -9.98 10.99
CA VAL A 162 6.43 -10.69 10.98
C VAL A 162 6.36 -11.84 11.99
N SER A 163 6.77 -13.04 11.59
CA SER A 163 6.60 -14.28 12.36
C SER A 163 7.19 -14.23 13.78
N ALA A 164 8.23 -13.42 13.99
CA ALA A 164 8.89 -13.24 15.28
C ALA A 164 8.13 -12.31 16.24
N GLY A 165 7.25 -11.44 15.73
CA GLY A 165 6.55 -10.43 16.53
C GLY A 165 5.04 -10.65 16.63
N CYS A 166 4.36 -10.63 15.48
CA CYS A 166 2.90 -10.71 15.40
C CYS A 166 2.50 -11.54 14.18
N LYS A 167 1.93 -12.72 14.42
CA LYS A 167 1.53 -13.66 13.35
C LYS A 167 0.12 -13.42 12.80
N HIS A 168 -0.73 -12.74 13.57
CA HIS A 168 -2.11 -12.50 13.21
C HIS A 168 -2.48 -11.04 13.53
N ALA A 169 -3.18 -10.39 12.61
CA ALA A 169 -3.71 -9.07 12.86
C ALA A 169 -4.96 -9.18 13.75
N GLY A 170 -4.89 -8.75 15.01
CA GLY A 170 -6.10 -8.58 15.83
C GLY A 170 -6.93 -7.37 15.38
N PRO A 171 -8.15 -7.20 15.93
CA PRO A 171 -8.95 -5.99 15.70
C PRO A 171 -8.18 -4.70 16.03
N LEU A 172 -8.32 -3.69 15.19
CA LEU A 172 -7.84 -2.32 15.43
C LEU A 172 -8.78 -1.56 16.35
N TRP A 173 -10.09 -1.79 16.22
CA TRP A 173 -11.07 -1.22 17.13
C TRP A 173 -11.01 -1.92 18.48
N PRO A 174 -10.94 -1.19 19.61
CA PRO A 174 -10.95 -1.81 20.93
C PRO A 174 -12.29 -2.56 21.15
N PRO A 175 -12.28 -3.88 21.43
CA PRO A 175 -13.52 -4.66 21.56
C PRO A 175 -14.47 -4.10 22.61
N GLY A 176 -15.76 -3.99 22.28
CA GLY A 176 -16.79 -3.49 23.18
C GLY A 176 -16.73 -1.98 23.48
N SER A 177 -15.83 -1.24 22.82
CA SER A 177 -15.72 0.21 23.00
C SER A 177 -16.96 0.94 22.48
N ARG A 178 -17.50 1.86 23.29
CA ARG A 178 -18.63 2.73 22.90
C ARG A 178 -18.19 4.02 22.19
N MET A 179 -16.91 4.12 21.83
CA MET A 179 -16.36 5.31 21.18
C MET A 179 -17.05 5.57 19.83
N LEU A 180 -17.39 6.84 19.54
CA LEU A 180 -17.82 7.20 18.19
C LEU A 180 -16.60 7.36 17.29
N PHE A 181 -16.76 7.12 15.99
CA PHE A 181 -15.67 7.36 15.04
C PHE A 181 -15.35 8.87 15.02
N PRO A 182 -14.13 9.30 15.39
CA PRO A 182 -13.85 10.70 15.67
C PRO A 182 -13.63 11.56 14.42
N CYS A 183 -13.14 10.98 13.32
CA CYS A 183 -12.84 11.70 12.07
C CYS A 183 -14.01 11.60 11.09
N ARG A 184 -14.95 12.56 11.15
CA ARG A 184 -16.17 12.56 10.31
C ARG A 184 -15.90 12.81 8.83
N ASP A 185 -14.82 13.52 8.52
CA ASP A 185 -14.43 13.88 7.15
C ASP A 185 -13.43 12.89 6.53
N LEU A 186 -13.23 11.72 7.17
CA LEU A 186 -12.33 10.70 6.66
C LEU A 186 -12.85 10.19 5.30
N SER A 187 -12.02 10.35 4.28
CA SER A 187 -12.37 10.04 2.88
C SER A 187 -11.56 8.87 2.32
N HIS A 188 -10.38 8.59 2.88
CA HIS A 188 -9.50 7.52 2.44
C HIS A 188 -9.06 6.69 3.65
N LEU A 189 -9.27 5.38 3.58
CA LEU A 189 -8.83 4.43 4.59
C LEU A 189 -8.07 3.28 3.94
N SER A 190 -6.87 3.00 4.44
CA SER A 190 -6.10 1.80 4.11
C SER A 190 -5.75 1.04 5.39
N VAL A 191 -6.15 -0.23 5.46
CA VAL A 191 -5.85 -1.12 6.57
C VAL A 191 -5.11 -2.33 6.02
N ALA A 192 -3.86 -2.51 6.47
CA ALA A 192 -3.10 -3.71 6.18
C ALA A 192 -3.55 -4.87 7.07
N HIS A 193 -3.68 -6.07 6.47
CA HIS A 193 -4.10 -7.30 7.15
C HIS A 193 -5.42 -7.11 7.91
N PRO A 194 -6.52 -6.85 7.17
CA PRO A 194 -7.83 -6.61 7.77
C PRO A 194 -8.32 -7.83 8.57
N HIS A 195 -8.97 -7.59 9.71
CA HIS A 195 -9.53 -8.66 10.55
C HIS A 195 -11.08 -8.74 10.39
N PRO A 196 -11.68 -9.90 10.08
CA PRO A 196 -13.12 -10.01 9.81
C PRO A 196 -14.05 -9.57 10.94
N ALA A 197 -13.65 -9.79 12.20
CA ALA A 197 -14.44 -9.42 13.38
C ALA A 197 -14.14 -8.00 13.90
N ASP A 198 -13.45 -7.15 13.14
CA ASP A 198 -13.11 -5.79 13.58
C ASP A 198 -14.35 -4.86 13.52
N GLU A 199 -14.74 -4.32 14.66
CA GLU A 199 -15.85 -3.36 14.76
C GLU A 199 -15.59 -2.04 14.02
N LEU A 200 -14.34 -1.78 13.61
CA LEU A 200 -13.95 -0.61 12.82
C LEU A 200 -14.87 -0.40 11.61
N TYR A 201 -15.16 -1.47 10.87
CA TYR A 201 -15.84 -1.41 9.58
C TYR A 201 -17.31 -0.99 9.68
N GLN A 202 -17.97 -1.34 10.78
CA GLN A 202 -19.35 -0.92 11.07
C GLN A 202 -19.46 0.56 11.46
N ARG A 203 -18.33 1.19 11.81
CA ARG A 203 -18.27 2.56 12.35
C ARG A 203 -17.69 3.57 11.37
N LEU A 204 -17.30 3.13 10.17
CA LEU A 204 -16.74 4.03 9.17
C LEU A 204 -17.74 5.12 8.77
N PRO A 205 -17.29 6.37 8.59
CA PRO A 205 -18.17 7.44 8.13
C PRO A 205 -18.54 7.23 6.65
N SER A 206 -19.72 7.69 6.26
CA SER A 206 -20.22 7.59 4.88
C SER A 206 -19.44 8.44 3.87
N THR A 207 -18.53 9.31 4.36
CA THR A 207 -17.64 10.18 3.58
C THR A 207 -16.49 9.44 2.92
N ILE A 208 -16.24 8.17 3.28
CA ILE A 208 -15.21 7.34 2.65
C ILE A 208 -15.49 7.16 1.15
N ARG A 209 -14.49 7.52 0.35
CA ARG A 209 -14.47 7.41 -1.11
C ARG A 209 -13.45 6.40 -1.61
N ALA A 210 -12.44 6.08 -0.80
CA ALA A 210 -11.43 5.08 -1.10
C ALA A 210 -11.19 4.16 0.11
N LEU A 211 -11.23 2.85 -0.14
CA LEU A 211 -11.00 1.81 0.87
C LEU A 211 -9.98 0.79 0.33
N SER A 212 -8.93 0.51 1.11
CA SER A 212 -7.93 -0.52 0.81
C SER A 212 -7.86 -1.53 1.95
N LEU A 213 -8.12 -2.80 1.64
CA LEU A 213 -8.12 -3.94 2.56
C LEU A 213 -7.20 -5.04 2.00
N CYS A 214 -5.90 -4.81 2.09
CA CYS A 214 -4.88 -5.68 1.50
C CYS A 214 -3.82 -6.09 2.52
N CYS A 215 -3.04 -7.13 2.24
CA CYS A 215 -1.82 -7.42 2.98
C CYS A 215 -0.75 -6.36 2.66
N ARG A 216 0.14 -6.12 3.62
CA ARG A 216 1.38 -5.36 3.40
C ARG A 216 2.57 -6.12 4.02
N PRO A 217 3.61 -6.46 3.23
CA PRO A 217 3.60 -6.54 1.77
C PRO A 217 2.47 -7.47 1.23
N HIS A 218 2.14 -7.38 -0.06
CA HIS A 218 1.17 -8.28 -0.69
C HIS A 218 1.73 -9.71 -0.76
N LYS A 219 0.88 -10.76 -0.69
CA LYS A 219 1.36 -12.16 -0.79
C LYS A 219 2.07 -12.43 -2.13
N SER A 220 1.68 -11.76 -3.21
CA SER A 220 2.35 -11.83 -4.53
C SER A 220 3.81 -11.38 -4.48
N GLU A 221 4.19 -10.53 -3.51
CA GLU A 221 5.55 -10.06 -3.32
C GLU A 221 6.41 -11.03 -2.50
N LYS A 222 5.84 -12.13 -1.98
CA LYS A 222 6.53 -13.09 -1.11
C LYS A 222 7.81 -13.65 -1.75
N ALA A 223 7.77 -14.01 -3.04
CA ALA A 223 8.94 -14.53 -3.75
C ALA A 223 10.08 -13.51 -3.82
N TRP A 224 9.73 -12.23 -4.00
CA TRP A 224 10.68 -11.12 -4.06
C TRP A 224 11.28 -10.81 -2.69
N ASN A 225 10.42 -10.73 -1.68
CA ASN A 225 10.82 -10.52 -0.28
C ASN A 225 11.71 -11.66 0.22
N ARG A 226 11.48 -12.90 -0.24
CA ARG A 226 12.34 -14.06 0.05
C ARG A 226 13.69 -14.03 -0.67
N ARG A 227 13.84 -13.31 -1.78
CA ARG A 227 15.06 -13.38 -2.60
C ARG A 227 15.99 -12.17 -2.46
N ARG A 228 15.48 -11.06 -1.93
CA ARG A 228 16.33 -9.98 -1.38
C ARG A 228 17.09 -10.37 -0.09
N MET A 229 16.95 -11.63 0.34
CA MET A 229 17.42 -12.24 1.60
C MET A 229 18.93 -12.44 1.74
N VAL A 230 19.80 -11.71 1.04
CA VAL A 230 21.23 -11.78 1.42
C VAL A 230 21.42 -11.22 2.85
N TYR A 231 20.51 -10.35 3.34
CA TYR A 231 20.61 -9.75 4.69
C TYR A 231 19.29 -9.52 5.46
N SER A 232 18.13 -10.00 5.00
CA SER A 232 16.85 -9.80 5.69
C SER A 232 16.26 -11.12 6.23
N VAL A 233 16.22 -11.30 7.56
CA VAL A 233 15.65 -12.48 8.25
C VAL A 233 14.13 -12.35 8.46
N HIS A 234 13.49 -11.34 7.86
CA HIS A 234 12.05 -11.11 8.02
C HIS A 234 11.24 -12.20 7.32
N VAL A 235 10.70 -13.12 8.10
CA VAL A 235 9.63 -14.01 7.64
C VAL A 235 8.32 -13.24 7.80
N TYR A 236 7.85 -12.66 6.70
CA TYR A 236 6.55 -11.98 6.67
C TYR A 236 5.42 -13.00 6.68
N GLU A 237 4.35 -12.66 7.40
CA GLU A 237 3.10 -13.41 7.40
C GLU A 237 2.10 -12.75 6.46
N TYR A 238 1.33 -13.59 5.76
CA TYR A 238 0.35 -13.15 4.77
C TYR A 238 -1.00 -13.85 5.02
N PRO A 239 -1.70 -13.53 6.13
CA PRO A 239 -3.03 -14.06 6.38
C PRO A 239 -4.02 -13.40 5.42
N VAL A 240 -4.17 -14.01 4.24
CA VAL A 240 -5.11 -13.57 3.22
C VAL A 240 -6.50 -14.09 3.59
N LEU A 241 -7.51 -13.23 3.49
CA LEU A 241 -8.90 -13.57 3.78
C LEU A 241 -9.52 -14.45 2.70
N THR A 242 -10.49 -15.27 3.07
CA THR A 242 -11.40 -15.90 2.08
C THR A 242 -12.35 -14.85 1.50
N PRO A 243 -13.02 -15.12 0.36
CA PRO A 243 -13.99 -14.21 -0.22
C PRO A 243 -15.20 -14.01 0.69
N ALA A 244 -15.60 -15.04 1.45
CA ALA A 244 -16.66 -14.96 2.44
C ALA A 244 -16.31 -14.01 3.60
N GLU A 245 -15.08 -14.09 4.12
CA GLU A 245 -14.58 -13.19 5.16
C GLU A 245 -14.50 -11.74 4.67
N MET A 246 -13.94 -11.53 3.47
CA MET A 246 -13.88 -10.21 2.84
C MET A 246 -15.29 -9.63 2.59
N LEU A 247 -16.23 -10.46 2.11
CA LEU A 247 -17.62 -10.05 1.93
C LEU A 247 -18.29 -9.67 3.25
N GLY A 248 -18.00 -10.40 4.34
CA GLY A 248 -18.46 -10.08 5.69
C GLY A 248 -18.02 -8.68 6.12
N ILE A 249 -16.74 -8.33 5.89
CA ILE A 249 -16.21 -6.99 6.14
C ILE A 249 -16.95 -5.96 5.29
N LEU A 250 -17.02 -6.14 3.97
CA LEU A 250 -17.61 -5.16 3.06
C LEU A 250 -19.10 -4.93 3.30
N ARG A 251 -19.87 -5.97 3.67
CA ARG A 251 -21.29 -5.85 4.05
C ARG A 251 -21.50 -5.05 5.32
N SER A 252 -20.52 -5.06 6.23
CA SER A 252 -20.59 -4.29 7.47
C SER A 252 -20.38 -2.78 7.24
N CYS A 253 -19.73 -2.42 6.13
CA CYS A 253 -19.46 -1.06 5.72
C CYS A 253 -20.71 -0.38 5.12
N ARG A 254 -20.96 0.89 5.46
CA ARG A 254 -22.03 1.72 4.83
C ARG A 254 -21.41 2.86 4.04
N LEU A 255 -20.92 2.57 2.83
CA LEU A 255 -20.11 3.49 2.03
C LEU A 255 -20.76 3.81 0.67
N PRO A 256 -21.86 4.58 0.64
CA PRO A 256 -22.61 4.85 -0.60
C PRO A 256 -21.83 5.68 -1.63
N HIS A 257 -20.77 6.35 -1.21
CA HIS A 257 -19.91 7.20 -2.04
C HIS A 257 -18.55 6.57 -2.36
N LEU A 258 -18.41 5.26 -2.13
CA LEU A 258 -17.17 4.56 -2.42
C LEU A 258 -16.94 4.54 -3.94
N THR A 259 -15.82 5.13 -4.36
CA THR A 259 -15.39 5.22 -5.76
C THR A 259 -14.17 4.37 -6.06
N ARG A 260 -13.38 4.02 -5.04
CA ARG A 260 -12.16 3.23 -5.15
C ARG A 260 -12.13 2.13 -4.10
N LEU A 261 -11.92 0.89 -4.54
CA LEU A 261 -11.80 -0.27 -3.66
C LEU A 261 -10.56 -1.09 -4.03
N GLU A 262 -9.73 -1.41 -3.04
CA GLU A 262 -8.63 -2.37 -3.17
C GLU A 262 -8.87 -3.52 -2.20
N ILE A 263 -8.87 -4.75 -2.69
CA ILE A 263 -9.07 -5.96 -1.89
C ILE A 263 -8.05 -7.03 -2.24
N GLU A 264 -7.72 -7.85 -1.25
CA GLU A 264 -6.84 -8.99 -1.38
C GLU A 264 -7.51 -10.22 -0.75
N TYR A 265 -7.63 -11.31 -1.50
CA TYR A 265 -8.30 -12.53 -1.04
C TYR A 265 -7.73 -13.81 -1.68
N GLN A 266 -7.94 -14.92 -0.99
CA GLN A 266 -7.62 -16.27 -1.43
C GLN A 266 -8.86 -16.81 -2.14
N GLY A 267 -8.77 -17.12 -3.43
CA GLY A 267 -9.91 -17.56 -4.25
C GLY A 267 -10.42 -18.92 -3.81
N ASP A 268 -11.75 -19.05 -3.76
CA ASP A 268 -12.51 -20.26 -3.50
C ASP A 268 -13.86 -20.20 -4.25
N GLU A 269 -14.78 -21.13 -3.98
CA GLU A 269 -16.09 -21.21 -4.66
C GLU A 269 -16.98 -19.95 -4.49
N GLU A 270 -16.75 -19.14 -3.45
CA GLU A 270 -17.54 -17.95 -3.12
C GLU A 270 -17.04 -16.68 -3.82
N GLU A 271 -15.93 -16.73 -4.54
CA GLU A 271 -15.27 -15.54 -5.08
C GLU A 271 -16.13 -14.77 -6.09
N LEU A 272 -16.87 -15.47 -6.95
CA LEU A 272 -17.79 -14.81 -7.89
C LEU A 272 -18.97 -14.18 -7.14
N GLY A 273 -19.37 -14.74 -6.01
CA GLY A 273 -20.40 -14.18 -5.13
C GLY A 273 -19.96 -12.86 -4.49
N LEU A 274 -18.70 -12.80 -4.01
CA LEU A 274 -18.08 -11.56 -3.53
C LEU A 274 -18.09 -10.49 -4.62
N LEU A 275 -17.58 -10.78 -5.82
CA LEU A 275 -17.45 -9.81 -6.90
C LEU A 275 -18.82 -9.29 -7.39
N ARG A 276 -19.81 -10.17 -7.56
CA ARG A 276 -21.20 -9.76 -7.91
C ARG A 276 -21.80 -8.83 -6.86
N SER A 277 -21.49 -9.05 -5.59
CA SER A 277 -22.04 -8.25 -4.49
C SER A 277 -21.51 -6.81 -4.48
N LEU A 278 -20.34 -6.54 -5.09
CA LEU A 278 -19.76 -5.20 -5.12
C LEU A 278 -20.67 -4.17 -5.80
N ALA A 279 -21.36 -4.55 -6.89
CA ALA A 279 -22.27 -3.65 -7.59
C ALA A 279 -23.45 -3.19 -6.73
N MET A 280 -23.98 -4.08 -5.90
CA MET A 280 -25.08 -3.76 -5.00
C MET A 280 -24.62 -2.91 -3.81
N MET A 281 -23.41 -3.17 -3.28
CA MET A 281 -22.88 -2.46 -2.12
C MET A 281 -22.32 -1.08 -2.49
N PHE A 282 -21.68 -0.94 -3.65
CA PHE A 282 -20.90 0.22 -4.06
C PHE A 282 -21.24 0.64 -5.50
N PRO A 283 -22.44 1.16 -5.75
CA PRO A 283 -22.89 1.50 -7.11
C PRO A 283 -22.08 2.62 -7.78
N GLN A 284 -21.32 3.42 -7.01
CA GLN A 284 -20.46 4.49 -7.52
C GLN A 284 -19.01 4.05 -7.75
N LEU A 285 -18.70 2.75 -7.61
CA LEU A 285 -17.35 2.24 -7.74
C LEU A 285 -16.85 2.42 -9.17
N ALA A 286 -15.80 3.23 -9.32
CA ALA A 286 -15.19 3.57 -10.60
C ALA A 286 -13.81 2.93 -10.79
N TRP A 287 -13.16 2.55 -9.69
CA TRP A 287 -11.85 1.92 -9.67
C TRP A 287 -11.87 0.71 -8.73
N LEU A 288 -11.40 -0.43 -9.22
CA LEU A 288 -11.29 -1.67 -8.45
C LEU A 288 -9.91 -2.30 -8.63
N GLN A 289 -9.24 -2.61 -7.53
CA GLN A 289 -8.03 -3.45 -7.52
C GLN A 289 -8.26 -4.73 -6.76
N VAL A 290 -7.88 -5.84 -7.39
CA VAL A 290 -7.99 -7.18 -6.85
C VAL A 290 -6.62 -7.84 -6.86
N HIS A 291 -6.20 -8.29 -5.69
CA HIS A 291 -5.13 -9.28 -5.53
C HIS A 291 -5.78 -10.61 -5.18
N ARG A 292 -5.98 -11.45 -6.19
CA ARG A 292 -6.54 -12.79 -6.06
C ARG A 292 -5.38 -13.80 -6.04
N TYR A 293 -5.43 -14.75 -5.13
CA TYR A 293 -4.53 -15.92 -5.11
C TYR A 293 -5.30 -17.20 -5.35
N ARG A 294 -4.78 -18.12 -6.15
CA ARG A 294 -5.38 -19.44 -6.36
C ARG A 294 -5.25 -20.29 -5.11
N ASP A 295 -6.27 -21.08 -4.79
CA ASP A 295 -6.16 -22.06 -3.72
C ASP A 295 -5.02 -23.05 -4.00
N GLU A 296 -4.03 -23.09 -3.12
CA GLU A 296 -2.84 -23.95 -3.19
C GLU A 296 -3.14 -25.37 -2.66
N GLY A 297 -4.42 -25.72 -2.51
CA GLY A 297 -4.86 -27.05 -2.09
C GLY A 297 -4.19 -28.18 -2.89
N PRO A 298 -3.94 -29.35 -2.28
CA PRO A 298 -3.22 -30.47 -2.91
C PRO A 298 -3.86 -30.99 -4.21
N GLU A 299 -5.12 -30.66 -4.47
CA GLU A 299 -5.87 -31.02 -5.67
C GLU A 299 -5.77 -29.97 -6.80
N SER A 300 -5.28 -28.75 -6.51
CA SER A 300 -5.23 -27.60 -7.43
C SER A 300 -4.01 -27.57 -8.36
N MET A 301 -3.11 -28.57 -8.29
CA MET A 301 -1.93 -28.70 -9.16
C MET A 301 -2.23 -29.38 -10.51
N SER A 302 -3.50 -29.55 -10.89
CA SER A 302 -3.82 -29.95 -12.26
C SER A 302 -3.39 -28.83 -13.23
N VAL A 303 -2.83 -29.22 -14.37
CA VAL A 303 -2.52 -28.30 -15.46
C VAL A 303 -3.86 -27.80 -16.02
N VAL A 304 -4.36 -26.71 -15.45
CA VAL A 304 -5.54 -26.01 -15.99
C VAL A 304 -5.16 -25.54 -17.39
N ALA A 305 -5.95 -25.95 -18.39
CA ALA A 305 -5.71 -25.53 -19.76
C ALA A 305 -5.92 -24.00 -19.85
N ASP A 306 -5.17 -23.32 -20.74
CA ASP A 306 -5.27 -21.87 -20.91
C ASP A 306 -6.70 -21.38 -21.20
N ASP A 307 -7.53 -22.23 -21.84
CA ASP A 307 -8.91 -21.89 -22.18
C ASP A 307 -9.83 -21.87 -20.93
N ASP A 308 -9.62 -22.79 -19.97
CA ASP A 308 -10.38 -22.83 -18.72
C ASP A 308 -10.12 -21.56 -17.86
N GLU A 309 -8.89 -21.05 -17.87
CA GLU A 309 -8.52 -19.83 -17.16
C GLU A 309 -9.17 -18.59 -17.77
N LEU A 310 -9.20 -18.49 -19.11
CA LEU A 310 -9.85 -17.37 -19.77
C LEU A 310 -11.37 -17.41 -19.59
N ASP A 311 -11.98 -18.60 -19.56
CA ASP A 311 -13.38 -18.77 -19.22
C ASP A 311 -13.68 -18.28 -17.80
N PHE A 312 -12.77 -18.56 -16.86
CA PHE A 312 -12.85 -18.09 -15.49
C PHE A 312 -12.68 -16.57 -15.38
N VAL A 313 -11.71 -15.97 -16.08
CA VAL A 313 -11.58 -14.51 -16.22
C VAL A 313 -12.85 -13.90 -16.82
N GLY A 314 -13.47 -14.57 -17.79
CA GLY A 314 -14.76 -14.19 -18.33
C GLY A 314 -15.87 -14.23 -17.28
N ALA A 315 -15.83 -15.19 -16.35
CA ALA A 315 -16.76 -15.26 -15.22
C ALA A 315 -16.55 -14.12 -14.22
N ILE A 316 -15.30 -13.74 -13.93
CA ILE A 316 -14.95 -12.53 -13.16
C ILE A 316 -15.54 -11.30 -13.84
N GLY A 317 -15.30 -11.13 -15.14
CA GLY A 317 -15.83 -10.00 -15.89
C GLY A 317 -17.37 -9.95 -15.89
N ARG A 318 -18.06 -11.09 -16.07
CA ARG A 318 -19.52 -11.18 -15.91
C ARG A 318 -19.99 -10.86 -14.50
N ALA A 319 -19.22 -11.19 -13.46
CA ALA A 319 -19.55 -10.83 -12.09
C ALA A 319 -19.45 -9.31 -11.85
N LEU A 320 -18.52 -8.64 -12.54
CA LEU A 320 -18.29 -7.20 -12.46
C LEU A 320 -19.13 -6.37 -13.44
N SER A 321 -19.79 -6.98 -14.41
CA SER A 321 -20.51 -6.26 -15.49
C SER A 321 -21.62 -5.32 -14.99
N ASN A 322 -22.17 -5.59 -13.80
CA ASN A 322 -23.17 -4.73 -13.15
C ASN A 322 -22.58 -3.45 -12.55
N LEU A 323 -21.26 -3.32 -12.49
CA LEU A 323 -20.58 -2.08 -12.10
C LEU A 323 -20.52 -1.12 -13.30
N LEU A 324 -21.66 -0.50 -13.60
CA LEU A 324 -21.80 0.40 -14.75
C LEU A 324 -20.85 1.61 -14.71
N GLY A 325 -20.37 1.99 -13.51
CA GLY A 325 -19.41 3.06 -13.31
C GLY A 325 -17.94 2.64 -13.35
N LEU A 326 -17.63 1.33 -13.42
CA LEU A 326 -16.27 0.80 -13.32
C LEU A 326 -15.46 1.14 -14.58
N ARG A 327 -14.55 2.12 -14.46
CA ARG A 327 -13.68 2.57 -15.55
C ARG A 327 -12.31 1.92 -15.50
N THR A 328 -11.82 1.61 -14.31
CA THR A 328 -10.48 1.06 -14.12
C THR A 328 -10.50 -0.21 -13.29
N PHE A 329 -9.91 -1.27 -13.83
CA PHE A 329 -9.64 -2.51 -13.11
C PHE A 329 -8.13 -2.75 -13.00
N CYS A 330 -7.65 -3.06 -11.81
CA CYS A 330 -6.27 -3.47 -11.55
C CYS A 330 -6.26 -4.91 -10.99
N GLY A 331 -5.55 -5.85 -11.63
CA GLY A 331 -5.60 -7.26 -11.27
C GLY A 331 -4.24 -7.91 -11.12
N TYR A 332 -3.95 -8.44 -9.92
CA TYR A 332 -3.10 -9.62 -9.76
C TYR A 332 -4.04 -10.81 -9.65
N LEU A 333 -4.05 -11.69 -10.65
CA LEU A 333 -5.02 -12.80 -10.75
C LEU A 333 -4.41 -14.18 -10.45
N ASP A 334 -3.09 -14.22 -10.17
CA ASP A 334 -2.33 -15.45 -9.91
C ASP A 334 -2.47 -16.48 -11.05
N LEU A 335 -2.30 -15.99 -12.28
CA LEU A 335 -2.50 -16.76 -13.51
C LEU A 335 -1.49 -17.92 -13.60
N PRO A 336 -1.88 -19.06 -14.20
CA PRO A 336 -0.93 -20.10 -14.55
C PRO A 336 0.17 -19.54 -15.47
N HIS A 337 1.34 -20.17 -15.46
CA HIS A 337 2.48 -19.76 -16.29
C HIS A 337 3.05 -18.37 -15.97
N GLN A 338 2.71 -17.77 -14.82
CA GLN A 338 3.40 -16.58 -14.34
C GLN A 338 4.93 -16.83 -14.31
N PRO A 339 5.74 -15.93 -14.90
CA PRO A 339 7.18 -16.09 -14.93
C PRO A 339 7.72 -16.28 -13.52
N MET A 340 8.53 -17.33 -13.34
CA MET A 340 9.24 -17.52 -12.09
C MET A 340 10.47 -16.63 -12.10
N ILE A 341 10.67 -15.95 -10.99
CA ILE A 341 11.94 -15.31 -10.70
C ILE A 341 13.05 -16.39 -10.72
N LEU A 342 14.19 -16.09 -11.33
CA LEU A 342 15.36 -16.97 -11.43
C LEU A 342 16.46 -16.53 -10.44
N ASP A 343 17.29 -17.48 -10.00
CA ASP A 343 18.28 -17.30 -8.92
C ASP A 343 19.70 -17.65 -9.38
N LEU A 344 20.18 -16.91 -10.38
CA LEU A 344 21.54 -17.04 -10.94
C LEU A 344 22.38 -15.76 -10.72
N GLY A 345 21.98 -14.89 -9.78
CA GLY A 345 22.57 -13.55 -9.57
C GLY A 345 21.57 -12.57 -8.95
N PRO A 346 21.62 -11.25 -9.25
CA PRO A 346 20.50 -10.37 -8.91
C PRO A 346 19.21 -10.95 -9.51
N PRO A 347 18.09 -10.93 -8.78
CA PRO A 347 16.88 -11.60 -9.22
C PRO A 347 16.41 -11.02 -10.55
N TYR A 348 16.16 -11.90 -11.52
CA TYR A 348 15.69 -11.54 -12.86
C TYR A 348 14.61 -12.51 -13.34
N TYR A 349 13.91 -12.13 -14.40
CA TYR A 349 12.92 -12.96 -15.07
C TYR A 349 13.39 -13.25 -16.50
N ASP A 350 13.10 -14.44 -16.99
CA ASP A 350 13.41 -14.81 -18.38
C ASP A 350 12.58 -13.96 -19.36
N ALA A 351 13.26 -13.36 -20.35
CA ALA A 351 12.63 -12.46 -21.29
C ALA A 351 11.61 -13.17 -22.20
N VAL A 352 11.83 -14.44 -22.55
CA VAL A 352 10.91 -15.22 -23.36
C VAL A 352 9.65 -15.54 -22.55
N GLN A 353 9.80 -15.93 -21.29
CA GLN A 353 8.67 -16.14 -20.39
C GLN A 353 7.85 -14.86 -20.17
N ILE A 354 8.50 -13.71 -19.99
CA ILE A 354 7.80 -12.41 -19.89
C ILE A 354 7.02 -12.10 -21.17
N ALA A 355 7.61 -12.33 -22.34
CA ALA A 355 6.95 -12.06 -23.62
C ALA A 355 5.71 -12.95 -23.81
N GLU A 356 5.81 -14.25 -23.52
CA GLU A 356 4.65 -15.16 -23.57
C GLU A 356 3.58 -14.78 -22.53
N TYR A 357 3.99 -14.50 -21.29
CA TYR A 357 3.07 -14.06 -20.25
C TYR A 357 2.36 -12.75 -20.61
N THR A 358 3.05 -11.81 -21.27
CA THR A 358 2.45 -10.55 -21.75
C THR A 358 1.35 -10.81 -22.80
N LYS A 359 1.50 -11.83 -23.66
CA LYS A 359 0.41 -12.24 -24.57
C LYS A 359 -0.79 -12.78 -23.80
N THR A 360 -0.57 -13.55 -22.73
CA THR A 360 -1.63 -14.00 -21.83
C THR A 360 -2.33 -12.83 -21.16
N LEU A 361 -1.59 -11.84 -20.64
CA LEU A 361 -2.15 -10.61 -20.06
C LEU A 361 -3.01 -9.84 -21.08
N TYR A 362 -2.58 -9.78 -22.34
CA TYR A 362 -3.38 -9.17 -23.41
C TYR A 362 -4.73 -9.89 -23.63
N ARG A 363 -4.72 -11.24 -23.65
CA ARG A 363 -5.95 -12.04 -23.75
C ARG A 363 -6.87 -11.78 -22.55
N VAL A 364 -6.32 -11.74 -21.32
CA VAL A 364 -7.05 -11.43 -20.08
C VAL A 364 -7.68 -10.04 -20.14
N ALA A 365 -6.91 -9.02 -20.51
CA ALA A 365 -7.42 -7.65 -20.65
C ALA A 365 -8.54 -7.57 -21.69
N ARG A 366 -8.40 -8.25 -22.83
CA ARG A 366 -9.44 -8.34 -23.86
C ARG A 366 -10.71 -9.01 -23.34
N THR A 367 -10.58 -10.14 -22.62
CA THR A 367 -11.73 -10.84 -22.03
C THR A 367 -12.48 -9.98 -21.01
N LEU A 368 -11.77 -9.28 -20.12
CA LEU A 368 -12.37 -8.36 -19.15
C LEU A 368 -13.07 -7.19 -19.85
N ALA A 369 -12.43 -6.55 -20.82
CA ALA A 369 -13.01 -5.43 -21.57
C ALA A 369 -14.24 -5.83 -22.42
N GLY A 370 -14.29 -7.08 -22.89
CA GLY A 370 -15.44 -7.63 -23.62
C GLY A 370 -16.63 -7.96 -22.72
N THR A 371 -16.40 -8.25 -21.44
CA THR A 371 -17.44 -8.63 -20.48
C THR A 371 -17.89 -7.49 -19.58
N VAL A 372 -17.05 -6.46 -19.40
CA VAL A 372 -17.35 -5.25 -18.64
C VAL A 372 -17.29 -4.04 -19.58
N PRO A 373 -18.43 -3.61 -20.16
CA PRO A 373 -18.45 -2.58 -21.20
C PRO A 373 -17.94 -1.20 -20.74
N SER A 374 -18.08 -0.90 -19.45
CA SER A 374 -17.68 0.37 -18.83
C SER A 374 -16.16 0.55 -18.67
N LEU A 375 -15.37 -0.53 -18.84
CA LEU A 375 -13.92 -0.43 -18.68
C LEU A 375 -13.27 0.42 -19.77
N GLU A 376 -12.43 1.34 -19.31
CA GLU A 376 -11.55 2.19 -20.11
C GLU A 376 -10.08 1.75 -19.96
N MET A 377 -9.72 1.27 -18.75
CA MET A 377 -8.35 0.86 -18.43
C MET A 377 -8.32 -0.44 -17.65
N VAL A 378 -7.43 -1.35 -18.04
CA VAL A 378 -7.08 -2.56 -17.31
C VAL A 378 -5.60 -2.51 -16.97
N TYR A 379 -5.25 -2.66 -15.70
CA TYR A 379 -3.86 -2.76 -15.24
C TYR A 379 -3.61 -4.17 -14.76
N LEU A 380 -2.65 -4.88 -15.34
CA LEU A 380 -2.31 -6.24 -14.91
C LEU A 380 -0.88 -6.28 -14.41
N TRP A 381 -0.67 -7.07 -13.37
CA TRP A 381 0.63 -7.24 -12.76
C TRP A 381 1.57 -7.97 -13.73
N ARG A 382 2.72 -7.36 -14.03
CA ARG A 382 3.68 -7.85 -15.03
C ARG A 382 5.12 -7.82 -14.50
N PRO A 383 5.87 -8.93 -14.56
CA PRO A 383 7.31 -8.93 -14.29
C PRO A 383 8.14 -8.21 -15.38
N ARG A 384 9.27 -7.64 -14.98
CA ARG A 384 10.30 -7.03 -15.83
C ARG A 384 11.58 -7.85 -15.79
N THR A 385 12.38 -7.82 -16.85
CA THR A 385 13.68 -8.53 -16.93
C THR A 385 14.64 -8.10 -15.81
N THR A 386 14.54 -6.85 -15.33
CA THR A 386 15.31 -6.31 -14.19
C THR A 386 14.91 -6.89 -12.83
N GLY A 387 14.00 -7.86 -12.80
CA GLY A 387 13.41 -8.40 -11.58
C GLY A 387 12.30 -7.52 -11.00
N GLN A 388 12.12 -6.30 -11.51
CA GLN A 388 11.04 -5.45 -11.04
C GLN A 388 9.67 -5.99 -11.48
N ILE A 389 8.65 -5.49 -10.82
CA ILE A 389 7.26 -5.81 -11.07
C ILE A 389 6.55 -4.50 -11.29
N GLU A 390 5.60 -4.48 -12.21
CA GLU A 390 4.81 -3.29 -12.52
C GLU A 390 3.34 -3.60 -12.80
N TRP A 391 2.55 -2.55 -12.81
CA TRP A 391 1.18 -2.57 -13.31
C TRP A 391 1.17 -2.18 -14.78
N ALA A 392 1.12 -3.16 -15.68
CA ALA A 392 1.10 -2.95 -17.12
C ALA A 392 -0.29 -2.42 -17.56
N PRO A 393 -0.36 -1.24 -18.20
CA PRO A 393 -1.62 -0.66 -18.66
C PRO A 393 -2.08 -1.25 -19.99
N PHE A 394 -3.38 -1.54 -20.06
CA PHE A 394 -4.11 -1.95 -21.25
C PHE A 394 -5.31 -1.00 -21.42
N GLU A 395 -5.21 -0.08 -22.36
CA GLU A 395 -6.27 0.87 -22.71
C GLU A 395 -7.31 0.19 -23.60
N VAL A 396 -8.58 0.40 -23.28
CA VAL A 396 -9.73 -0.09 -24.04
C VAL A 396 -10.23 1.03 -24.94
N VAL A 397 -9.95 0.93 -26.24
CA VAL A 397 -10.37 1.92 -27.22
C VAL A 397 -11.59 1.40 -27.96
N ARG A 398 -12.73 2.08 -27.78
CA ARG A 398 -13.99 1.80 -28.47
C ARG A 398 -14.20 2.89 -29.53
N GLY A 399 -14.39 2.50 -30.79
CA GLY A 399 -14.60 3.46 -31.88
C GLY A 399 -16.04 3.97 -31.91
N ASP A 400 -16.25 5.26 -32.12
CA ASP A 400 -17.58 5.90 -32.15
C ASP A 400 -18.53 5.32 -33.22
N ASN A 401 -17.99 4.63 -34.23
CA ASN A 401 -18.73 4.01 -35.34
C ASN A 401 -18.40 2.51 -35.51
N ALA A 402 -17.76 1.88 -34.53
CA ALA A 402 -17.48 0.45 -34.60
C ALA A 402 -18.78 -0.34 -34.34
N PRO A 403 -19.00 -1.49 -35.00
CA PRO A 403 -20.07 -2.42 -34.64
C PRO A 403 -20.13 -2.66 -33.13
N GLU A 404 -21.31 -2.81 -32.55
CA GLU A 404 -21.45 -3.14 -31.12
C GLU A 404 -20.57 -4.35 -30.78
N GLY A 405 -19.61 -4.15 -29.86
CA GLY A 405 -18.66 -5.17 -29.44
C GLY A 405 -17.27 -5.13 -30.09
N GLU A 406 -17.03 -4.27 -31.09
CA GLU A 406 -15.69 -4.03 -31.61
C GLU A 406 -14.92 -3.02 -30.74
N PHE A 407 -13.81 -3.48 -30.17
CA PHE A 407 -12.86 -2.66 -29.43
C PHE A 407 -11.43 -3.13 -29.66
N GLU A 408 -10.49 -2.20 -29.51
CA GLU A 408 -9.06 -2.43 -29.57
C GLU A 408 -8.49 -2.38 -28.15
N ILE A 409 -7.59 -3.32 -27.82
CA ILE A 409 -6.76 -3.20 -26.61
C ILE A 409 -5.41 -2.64 -27.03
N ARG A 410 -5.06 -1.49 -26.48
CA ARG A 410 -3.74 -0.88 -26.65
C ARG A 410 -2.92 -1.07 -25.39
N CYS A 411 -1.80 -1.77 -25.52
CA CYS A 411 -0.77 -1.77 -24.50
C CYS A 411 0.32 -0.81 -25.01
N PRO A 412 0.63 0.30 -24.31
CA PRO A 412 1.81 1.08 -24.62
C PRO A 412 3.00 0.11 -24.69
N VAL A 413 3.61 0.01 -25.86
CA VAL A 413 4.79 -0.84 -26.07
C VAL A 413 5.83 -0.40 -25.05
N ASP A 414 6.60 -1.36 -24.52
CA ASP A 414 7.79 -1.10 -23.74
C ASP A 414 8.64 -0.07 -24.48
N VAL A 415 8.51 1.21 -24.11
CA VAL A 415 9.39 2.23 -24.66
C VAL A 415 10.77 1.84 -24.19
N LYS A 416 11.64 1.64 -25.16
CA LYS A 416 13.07 1.40 -24.99
C LYS A 416 13.62 2.23 -23.84
N GLU A 417 14.57 1.63 -23.14
CA GLU A 417 15.20 1.94 -21.86
C GLU A 417 15.48 3.40 -21.46
N ASP A 418 15.15 4.45 -22.23
CA ASP A 418 15.53 5.84 -21.92
C ASP A 418 14.44 6.91 -22.21
N GLY A 419 13.17 6.66 -21.86
CA GLY A 419 12.19 7.78 -21.75
C GLY A 419 10.80 7.53 -22.32
N GLY A 420 10.11 6.48 -21.86
CA GLY A 420 8.69 6.28 -22.14
C GLY A 420 7.78 7.36 -21.58
N PRO A 421 6.61 7.63 -22.22
CA PRO A 421 5.65 8.61 -21.72
C PRO A 421 5.15 8.21 -20.33
N LEU A 422 5.21 9.16 -19.41
CA LEU A 422 4.61 9.12 -18.07
C LEU A 422 3.08 9.19 -18.22
N TYR A 423 2.46 8.07 -18.60
CA TYR A 423 1.01 7.91 -18.44
C TYR A 423 0.66 7.99 -16.95
N PRO A 424 -0.57 8.42 -16.60
CA PRO A 424 -0.95 8.64 -15.21
C PRO A 424 -0.76 7.34 -14.42
N VAL A 425 0.33 7.28 -13.68
CA VAL A 425 0.57 6.35 -12.60
C VAL A 425 -0.64 6.51 -11.69
N VAL A 426 -1.60 5.59 -11.77
CA VAL A 426 -2.56 5.37 -10.67
C VAL A 426 -1.68 5.36 -9.43
N PRO A 427 -1.85 6.27 -8.46
CA PRO A 427 -0.86 6.47 -7.41
C PRO A 427 -0.64 5.15 -6.68
N VAL A 428 0.38 4.44 -7.09
CA VAL A 428 1.10 3.47 -6.29
C VAL A 428 1.57 4.33 -5.12
N PRO A 429 1.27 3.97 -3.85
CA PRO A 429 1.94 4.62 -2.74
C PRO A 429 3.42 4.60 -3.08
N ILE A 430 4.07 5.77 -3.14
CA ILE A 430 5.43 5.94 -3.66
C ILE A 430 6.37 4.96 -2.95
N TRP A 431 6.56 3.81 -3.56
CA TRP A 431 7.56 2.79 -3.28
C TRP A 431 7.94 2.31 -4.68
N TYR A 432 9.21 2.47 -5.01
CA TYR A 432 9.81 2.11 -6.30
C TYR A 432 9.53 3.10 -7.44
N ASN A 433 10.33 4.17 -7.48
CA ASN A 433 10.91 4.68 -8.73
C ASN A 433 12.41 4.84 -8.51
N VAL A 434 13.20 3.91 -9.05
CA VAL A 434 14.63 4.09 -9.31
C VAL A 434 14.67 4.49 -10.78
N ASP A 435 15.08 5.72 -11.08
CA ASP A 435 15.85 5.96 -12.30
C ASP A 435 17.34 5.95 -11.90
N PRO A 436 18.24 5.48 -12.78
CA PRO A 436 19.68 5.35 -12.53
C PRO A 436 20.39 6.67 -12.20
#